data_AF-A0AA45GAW9-F1
#
_entry.id   AF-A0AA45GAW9-F1
#
_cell.length_a   1.000
_cell.length_b   1.000
_cell.length_c   1.000
_cell.angle_alpha   90.00
_cell.angle_beta   90.00
_cell.angle_gamma   90.00
#
_symmetry.space_group_name_H-M   'P 1'
#
loop_
_entity.id
_entity.type
_entity.pdbx_description
1 polymer ?
#
loop_
_entity_poly.entity_id
_entity_poly.type
_entity_poly.pdbx_seq_one_letter_code
_entity_poly.pdbx_strand_id
1 'polypeptide(L)'
;MARKRWSDLSPKAKGAVVGLAAVDAGLRAWALRDLASRTKDQVNGPKMLWQSGMAVVNSAGILPLVYLVRGRRSTPDTQTA
;
A
#
# COMPACT_ATOMS: atom_id res chain seq x y z
N MET A 1 -21.50 21.55 -9.51
CA MET A 1 -20.96 20.36 -10.22
C MET A 1 -21.84 19.17 -9.89
N ALA A 2 -22.52 18.57 -10.86
CA ALA A 2 -23.34 17.38 -10.59
C ALA A 2 -22.44 16.21 -10.18
N ARG A 3 -22.75 15.54 -9.06
CA ARG A 3 -22.06 14.32 -8.63
C ARG A 3 -22.47 13.20 -9.60
N LYS A 4 -21.55 12.73 -10.45
CA LYS A 4 -21.80 11.55 -11.29
C LYS A 4 -22.14 10.36 -10.39
N ARG A 5 -23.28 9.71 -10.64
CA ARG A 5 -23.66 8.47 -9.95
C ARG A 5 -22.95 7.31 -10.61
N TRP A 6 -22.80 6.20 -9.88
CA TRP A 6 -22.22 4.99 -10.42
C TRP A 6 -22.93 4.50 -11.69
N SER A 7 -24.26 4.61 -11.72
CA SER A 7 -25.09 4.28 -12.89
C SER A 7 -24.68 5.03 -14.15
N ASP A 8 -24.19 6.26 -14.00
CA ASP A 8 -23.91 7.20 -15.08
C ASP A 8 -22.49 7.01 -15.67
N LEU A 9 -21.72 6.06 -15.12
CA LEU A 9 -20.38 5.72 -15.60
C LEU A 9 -20.45 4.73 -16.76
N SER A 10 -19.64 4.97 -17.78
CA SER A 10 -19.43 4.01 -18.87
C SER A 10 -18.82 2.70 -18.32
N PRO A 11 -19.01 1.56 -19.01
CA PRO A 11 -18.41 0.29 -18.60
C PRO A 11 -16.89 0.38 -18.38
N LYS A 12 -16.19 1.11 -19.26
CA LYS A 12 -14.74 1.35 -19.14
C LYS A 12 -14.39 2.10 -17.85
N ALA A 13 -15.15 3.12 -17.48
CA ALA A 13 -14.92 3.88 -16.26
C ALA A 13 -15.18 3.03 -15.01
N LYS A 14 -16.27 2.25 -15.00
CA LYS A 14 -16.55 1.30 -13.91
C LYS A 14 -15.42 0.29 -13.75
N GLY A 15 -14.97 -0.29 -14.87
CA GLY A 15 -13.84 -1.22 -14.90
C GLY A 15 -12.55 -0.61 -14.37
N ALA A 16 -12.25 0.64 -14.73
CA ALA A 16 -11.08 1.35 -14.21
C ALA A 16 -11.15 1.56 -12.69
N VAL A 17 -12.31 1.95 -12.15
CA VAL A 17 -12.49 2.11 -10.70
C VAL A 17 -12.32 0.78 -9.97
N VAL A 18 -12.93 -0.29 -10.47
CA VAL A 18 -12.79 -1.64 -9.88
C VAL A 18 -11.34 -2.12 -9.96
N GLY A 19 -10.68 -1.94 -11.11
CA GLY A 19 -9.27 -2.32 -11.29
C GLY A 19 -8.35 -1.58 -10.34
N LEU A 20 -8.52 -0.26 -10.18
CA LEU A 20 -7.73 0.54 -9.24
C LEU A 20 -7.95 0.08 -7.80
N ALA A 21 -9.19 -0.21 -7.41
CA ALA A 21 -9.51 -0.72 -6.09
C ALA A 21 -8.89 -2.11 -5.82
N ALA A 22 -8.88 -2.99 -6.82
CA ALA A 22 -8.25 -4.30 -6.70
C ALA A 22 -6.73 -4.20 -6.53
N VAL A 23 -6.08 -3.31 -7.30
CA VAL A 23 -4.63 -3.05 -7.18
C VAL A 23 -4.30 -2.47 -5.81
N ASP A 24 -5.04 -1.49 -5.32
CA ASP A 24 -4.84 -0.92 -3.98
C ASP A 24 -4.98 -1.98 -2.88
N ALA A 25 -6.06 -2.78 -2.93
CA ALA A 25 -6.29 -3.85 -1.97
C ALA A 25 -5.16 -4.89 -1.97
N GLY A 26 -4.69 -5.30 -3.15
CA GLY A 26 -3.58 -6.25 -3.31
C GLY A 26 -2.26 -5.70 -2.76
N LEU A 27 -1.90 -4.46 -3.13
CA LEU A 27 -0.69 -3.80 -2.64
C LEU A 27 -0.72 -3.63 -1.12
N ARG A 28 -1.87 -3.25 -0.57
CA ARG A 28 -2.05 -3.07 0.87
C ARG A 28 -1.94 -4.38 1.63
N ALA A 29 -2.55 -5.45 1.14
CA ALA A 29 -2.41 -6.78 1.74
C ALA A 29 -0.94 -7.25 1.72
N TRP A 30 -0.24 -7.06 0.60
CA TRP A 30 1.17 -7.41 0.48
C TRP A 30 2.05 -6.59 1.43
N ALA A 31 1.87 -5.27 1.46
CA ALA A 31 2.60 -4.36 2.33
C ALA A 31 2.39 -4.70 3.82
N LEU A 32 1.17 -4.99 4.24
CA LEU A 32 0.87 -5.40 5.62
C LEU A 32 1.51 -6.74 5.96
N ARG A 33 1.50 -7.70 5.04
CA ARG A 33 2.16 -9.01 5.23
C ARG A 33 3.68 -8.86 5.36
N ASP A 34 4.31 -8.11 4.46
CA ASP A 34 5.76 -7.81 4.51
C ASP A 34 6.10 -7.08 5.81
N LEU A 35 5.34 -6.05 6.18
CA LEU A 35 5.53 -5.32 7.44
C LEU A 35 5.37 -6.23 8.66
N ALA A 36 4.38 -7.12 8.70
CA ALA A 36 4.20 -8.04 9.81
C ALA A 36 5.46 -8.92 10.03
N SER A 37 6.06 -9.42 8.95
CA SER A 37 7.25 -10.28 9.01
C SER A 37 8.57 -9.59 9.38
N ARG A 38 8.68 -8.27 9.19
CA ARG A 38 9.94 -7.53 9.42
C ARG A 38 10.18 -7.15 10.88
N THR A 39 11.43 -7.20 11.33
CA THR A 39 11.84 -6.62 12.62
C THR A 39 11.95 -5.09 12.53
N LYS A 40 12.10 -4.39 13.66
CA LYS A 40 12.09 -2.90 13.70
C LYS A 40 13.25 -2.28 12.92
N ASP A 41 14.41 -2.93 12.90
CA ASP A 41 15.63 -2.53 12.20
C ASP A 41 15.53 -2.67 10.68
N GLN A 42 14.64 -3.55 10.19
CA GLN A 42 14.38 -3.80 8.76
C GLN A 42 13.37 -2.84 8.13
N VAL A 43 12.91 -1.83 8.89
CA VAL A 43 11.89 -0.87 8.46
C VAL A 43 12.41 0.55 8.68
N ASN A 44 12.23 1.41 7.68
CA ASN A 44 12.51 2.82 7.79
C ASN A 44 11.39 3.52 8.59
N GLY A 45 11.71 3.90 9.83
CA GLY A 45 10.79 4.60 10.72
C GLY A 45 9.89 3.68 11.56
N PRO A 46 8.99 4.24 12.38
CA PRO A 46 8.19 3.47 13.32
C PRO A 46 7.18 2.56 12.60
N LYS A 47 7.20 1.27 12.95
CA LYS A 47 6.29 0.24 12.42
C LYS A 47 4.81 0.61 12.56
N MET A 48 4.44 1.23 13.69
CA MET A 48 3.09 1.72 13.95
C MET A 48 2.64 2.81 12.98
N LEU A 49 3.55 3.68 12.55
CA LEU A 49 3.22 4.78 11.63
C LEU A 49 2.82 4.25 10.25
N TRP A 50 3.51 3.19 9.80
CA TRP A 50 3.15 2.50 8.56
C TRP A 50 1.79 1.81 8.67
N GLN A 51 1.52 1.13 9.78
CA GLN A 51 0.23 0.45 9.99
C GLN A 51 -0.94 1.44 10.09
N SER A 52 -0.80 2.50 10.90
CA SER A 52 -1.85 3.51 11.06
C SER A 52 -2.06 4.32 9.78
N GLY A 53 -0.97 4.68 9.09
CA GLY A 53 -1.03 5.34 7.80
C GLY A 53 -1.80 4.50 6.78
N MET A 54 -1.51 3.20 6.68
CA MET A 54 -2.30 2.29 5.85
C MET A 54 -3.77 2.32 6.30
N ALA A 55 -4.06 2.08 7.59
CA ALA A 55 -5.44 2.02 8.11
C ALA A 55 -6.30 3.23 7.74
N VAL A 56 -5.78 4.44 7.88
CA VAL A 56 -6.56 5.70 7.78
C VAL A 56 -6.56 6.29 6.38
N VAL A 57 -5.50 6.06 5.59
CA VAL A 57 -5.35 6.73 4.29
C VAL A 57 -5.88 5.84 3.16
N ASN A 58 -6.92 6.31 2.47
CA ASN A 58 -7.36 5.77 1.19
C ASN A 58 -6.60 6.49 0.06
N SER A 59 -5.44 5.93 -0.33
CA SER A 59 -4.48 6.57 -1.25
C SER A 59 -4.42 5.91 -2.63
N ALA A 60 -5.38 5.08 -2.99
CA ALA A 60 -5.39 4.35 -4.25
C ALA A 60 -4.06 3.60 -4.54
N GLY A 61 -3.48 2.97 -3.53
CA GLY A 61 -2.27 2.13 -3.65
C GLY A 61 -0.96 2.87 -3.46
N ILE A 62 -0.94 4.21 -3.41
CA ILE A 62 0.30 4.99 -3.32
C ILE A 62 1.04 4.72 -2.00
N LEU A 63 0.35 4.75 -0.86
CA LEU A 63 1.01 4.57 0.44
C LEU A 63 1.59 3.15 0.64
N PRO A 64 0.86 2.06 0.33
CA PRO A 64 1.44 0.71 0.28
C PRO A 64 2.66 0.61 -0.65
N LEU A 65 2.60 1.24 -1.83
CA LEU A 65 3.70 1.23 -2.78
C LEU A 65 4.94 1.96 -2.24
N VAL A 66 4.76 3.14 -1.63
CA VAL A 66 5.86 3.89 -0.98
C VAL A 66 6.50 3.08 0.13
N TYR A 67 5.72 2.36 0.94
CA TYR A 67 6.25 1.45 1.94
C TYR A 67 7.12 0.35 1.28
N LEU A 68 6.59 -0.32 0.26
CA LEU A 68 7.29 -1.43 -0.41
C LEU A 68 8.58 -0.97 -1.13
N VAL A 69 8.61 0.24 -1.68
CA VAL A 69 9.80 0.74 -2.38
C VAL A 69 10.80 1.38 -1.42
N ARG A 70 10.34 2.14 -0.42
CA ARG A 70 11.22 2.99 0.40
C ARG A 70 11.11 2.75 1.90
N GLY A 71 9.99 2.23 2.39
CA GLY A 71 9.76 1.90 3.79
C GLY A 71 10.50 0.63 4.26
N ARG A 72 10.84 -0.28 3.33
CA ARG A 72 11.63 -1.49 3.61
C ARG A 72 13.12 -1.15 3.68
N ARG A 73 13.87 -1.80 4.57
CA ARG A 73 15.33 -1.92 4.44
C ARG A 73 15.69 -3.34 4.04
N SER A 74 16.63 -3.48 3.11
CA SER A 74 17.38 -4.72 2.98
C SER A 74 18.29 -4.84 4.19
N THR A 75 18.31 -6.00 4.84
CA THR A 75 19.33 -6.31 5.84
C THR A 75 20.69 -6.01 5.21
N PRO A 76 21.60 -5.24 5.85
CA PRO A 76 23.01 -5.36 5.51
C PRO A 76 23.36 -6.83 5.69
N ASP A 77 23.96 -7.48 4.69
CA ASP A 77 24.53 -8.81 4.91
C ASP A 77 25.60 -8.67 6.00
N THR A 78 25.23 -8.95 7.25
CA THR A 78 26.19 -9.29 8.29
C THR A 78 26.60 -10.73 8.03
N GLN A 79 27.31 -10.92 6.91
CA GLN A 79 27.88 -12.19 6.49
C GLN A 79 29.32 -11.94 6.02
N THR A 80 30.15 -11.43 6.92
CA THR A 80 31.59 -11.71 6.95
C THR A 80 31.95 -11.85 8.41
N ALA A 81 32.00 -13.11 8.84
CA ALA A 81 32.70 -13.56 10.04
C ALA A 81 34.22 -13.40 9.86
#